data_AF-A0A1V2QKP5-F1
#
_entry.id   AF-A0A1V2QKP5-F1
#
_cell.length_a   1.000
_cell.length_b   1.000
_cell.length_c   1.000
_cell.angle_alpha   90.00
_cell.angle_beta   90.00
_cell.angle_gamma   90.00
#
_symmetry.space_group_name_H-M   'P 1'
#
loop_
_entity.id
_entity.type
_entity.pdbx_description
1 polymer ?
#
loop_
_entity_poly.entity_id
_entity_poly.type
_entity_poly.pdbx_seq_one_letter_code
_entity_poly.pdbx_strand_id
1 'polypeptide(L)'
;MYVGEMGIDRPRELPWQELVLGGTAVAVLLGLHLLPDSGGVDPVYELLSEYPLRSVVVGVPYTLALLSANTAVVLLGVAMVRQGLLRGWLTTTLLAVWCLSLLGLTVFLKDPVGSAGTWYGTAHKLCTVANFVSLPALCALLWRRFRTVSGWRGNARRVGVLAALSMVCAVPFAAAFLRYGGQLRATGTVLGLIERCIVVLDIATIVTLAAWSRAMAAARDKRRFDHEVI
;
A
#
# COMPACT_ATOMS: atom_id res chain seq x y z
N MET A 1 -16.56 -16.77 48.75
CA MET A 1 -16.31 -15.34 48.47
C MET A 1 -15.17 -15.29 47.46
N TYR A 2 -15.50 -15.41 46.17
CA TYR A 2 -14.53 -15.35 45.08
C TYR A 2 -14.55 -13.92 44.54
N VAL A 3 -13.47 -13.19 44.77
CA VAL A 3 -13.25 -11.85 44.21
C VAL A 3 -12.98 -12.07 42.72
N GLY A 4 -13.97 -11.76 41.87
CA GLY A 4 -13.77 -11.71 40.44
C GLY A 4 -12.78 -10.60 40.13
N GLU A 5 -11.64 -10.96 39.54
CA GLU A 5 -10.73 -9.99 38.95
C GLU A 5 -11.50 -9.20 37.89
N MET A 6 -11.94 -7.99 38.24
CA MET A 6 -12.31 -6.96 37.28
C MET A 6 -11.08 -6.71 36.42
N GLY A 7 -11.01 -7.40 35.28
CA GLY A 7 -10.01 -7.19 34.26
C GLY A 7 -10.03 -5.71 33.88
N ILE A 8 -9.03 -4.98 34.37
CA ILE A 8 -8.77 -3.61 33.94
C ILE A 8 -8.53 -3.70 32.44
N ASP A 9 -9.51 -3.25 31.66
CA ASP A 9 -9.41 -3.08 30.22
C ASP A 9 -8.12 -2.29 29.96
N ARG A 10 -7.07 -2.98 29.50
CA ARG A 10 -5.84 -2.28 29.12
C ARG A 10 -6.26 -1.27 28.06
N PRO A 11 -5.91 0.02 28.23
CA PRO A 11 -6.21 1.01 27.22
C PRO A 11 -5.69 0.50 25.88
N ARG A 12 -6.56 0.46 24.87
CA ARG A 12 -6.19 0.03 23.51
C ARG A 12 -4.95 0.83 23.10
N GLU A 13 -3.80 0.19 23.10
CA GLU A 13 -2.56 0.82 22.69
C GLU A 13 -2.77 1.38 21.28
N LEU A 14 -2.61 2.70 21.16
CA LEU A 14 -2.67 3.37 19.87
C LEU A 14 -1.62 2.72 18.95
N PRO A 15 -1.92 2.51 17.66
CA PRO A 15 -0.97 1.94 16.69
C PRO A 15 0.10 2.99 16.33
N TRP A 16 0.84 3.46 17.34
CA TRP A 16 1.77 4.58 17.21
C TRP A 16 2.95 4.20 16.32
N GLN A 17 3.36 2.92 16.31
CA GLN A 17 4.43 2.42 15.47
C GLN A 17 4.07 2.55 13.99
N GLU A 18 2.88 2.09 13.59
CA GLU A 18 2.42 2.15 12.22
C GLU A 18 2.21 3.60 11.77
N LEU A 19 1.69 4.45 12.66
CA LEU A 19 1.50 5.88 12.39
C LEU A 19 2.83 6.62 12.24
N VAL A 20 3.80 6.35 13.11
CA VAL A 20 5.14 6.97 13.05
C VAL A 20 5.87 6.52 11.79
N LEU A 21 5.91 5.22 11.51
CA LEU A 21 6.58 4.70 10.31
C LEU A 21 5.91 5.20 9.03
N GLY A 22 4.59 5.05 8.91
CA GLY A 22 3.86 5.50 7.72
C GLY A 22 3.89 7.01 7.55
N GLY A 23 3.72 7.78 8.64
CA GLY A 23 3.79 9.24 8.62
C GLY A 23 5.17 9.77 8.25
N THR A 24 6.23 9.16 8.79
CA THR A 24 7.62 9.51 8.44
C THR A 24 7.89 9.23 6.97
N ALA A 25 7.47 8.07 6.47
CA ALA A 25 7.64 7.72 5.05
C ALA A 25 6.94 8.74 4.14
N VAL A 26 5.69 9.09 4.42
CA VAL A 26 4.96 10.11 3.65
C VAL A 26 5.65 11.46 3.72
N ALA A 27 6.10 11.89 4.91
CA ALA A 27 6.79 13.16 5.09
C ALA A 27 8.09 13.23 4.27
N VAL A 28 8.88 12.16 4.26
CA VAL A 28 10.12 12.08 3.44
C VAL A 28 9.78 12.12 1.95
N LEU A 29 8.80 11.35 1.48
CA LEU A 29 8.41 11.34 0.08
C LEU A 29 7.87 12.69 -0.39
N LEU A 30 7.09 13.37 0.45
CA LEU A 30 6.63 14.74 0.18
C LEU A 30 7.80 15.72 0.16
N GLY A 31 8.73 15.61 1.12
CA GLY A 31 9.94 16.43 1.17
C GLY A 31 10.76 16.31 -0.09
N LEU A 32 10.99 15.08 -0.57
CA LEU A 32 11.68 14.81 -1.84
C LEU A 32 11.00 15.40 -3.07
N HIS A 33 9.71 15.72 -2.99
CA HIS A 33 8.93 16.23 -4.11
C HIS A 33 8.69 17.74 -4.05
N LEU A 34 8.63 18.31 -2.84
CA LEU A 34 8.25 19.70 -2.61
C LEU A 34 9.47 20.60 -2.33
N LEU A 35 10.59 20.05 -1.86
CA LEU A 35 11.77 20.85 -1.59
C LEU A 35 12.53 21.12 -2.91
N PRO A 36 12.96 22.38 -3.15
CA PRO A 36 13.82 22.69 -4.29
C PRO A 36 15.07 21.82 -4.30
N ASP A 37 15.48 21.35 -5.47
CA ASP A 37 16.71 20.57 -5.71
C ASP A 37 16.82 19.21 -4.97
N SER A 38 15.83 18.82 -4.17
CA SER A 38 15.91 17.59 -3.35
C SER A 38 15.57 16.31 -4.10
N GLY A 39 14.88 16.43 -5.23
CA GLY A 39 14.35 15.26 -5.95
C GLY A 39 14.93 15.04 -7.33
N GLY A 40 15.09 16.11 -8.11
CA GLY A 40 15.54 16.03 -9.50
C GLY A 40 14.70 15.11 -10.39
N VAL A 41 13.47 14.78 -9.97
CA VAL A 41 12.52 13.93 -10.68
C VAL A 41 11.29 14.77 -11.05
N ASP A 42 11.04 14.88 -12.34
CA ASP A 42 9.85 15.53 -12.89
C ASP A 42 8.58 14.75 -12.47
N PRO A 43 7.61 15.40 -11.79
CA PRO A 43 6.39 14.74 -11.31
C PRO A 43 5.55 14.07 -12.39
N VAL A 44 5.60 14.63 -13.60
CA VAL A 44 4.66 14.32 -14.67
C VAL A 44 5.23 13.25 -15.58
N TYR A 45 6.48 13.42 -15.98
CA TYR A 45 7.11 12.59 -17.01
C TYR A 45 7.99 11.47 -16.43
N GLU A 46 8.43 11.59 -15.18
CA GLU A 46 9.39 10.66 -14.60
C GLU A 46 8.81 9.86 -13.45
N LEU A 47 9.21 8.59 -13.41
CA LEU A 47 8.73 7.62 -12.44
C LEU A 47 9.29 7.91 -11.03
N LEU A 48 8.52 7.59 -9.99
CA LEU A 48 8.98 7.51 -8.61
C LEU A 48 10.17 6.54 -8.47
N SER A 49 10.19 5.48 -9.26
CA SER A 49 11.31 4.54 -9.33
C SER A 49 12.61 5.14 -9.92
N GLU A 50 12.61 6.40 -10.38
CA GLU A 50 13.83 7.13 -10.76
C GLU A 50 14.59 7.71 -9.55
N TYR A 51 13.93 7.93 -8.40
CA TYR A 51 14.56 8.53 -7.22
C TYR A 51 15.85 7.79 -6.78
N PRO A 52 15.87 6.44 -6.67
CA PRO A 52 17.07 5.68 -6.35
C PRO A 52 18.24 5.84 -7.33
N LEU A 53 17.96 6.24 -8.57
CA LEU A 53 18.95 6.33 -9.65
C LEU A 53 19.61 7.72 -9.76
N ARG A 54 19.08 8.74 -9.07
CA ARG A 54 19.56 10.12 -9.18
C ARG A 54 20.92 10.32 -8.53
N SER A 55 21.00 9.99 -7.25
CA SER A 55 22.20 10.12 -6.43
C SER A 55 22.00 9.34 -5.14
N VAL A 56 23.10 9.07 -4.41
CA VAL A 56 23.03 8.45 -3.09
C VAL A 56 22.24 9.32 -2.10
N VAL A 57 22.41 10.65 -2.18
CA VAL A 57 21.78 11.63 -1.28
C VAL A 57 20.25 11.59 -1.39
N VAL A 58 19.71 11.32 -2.58
CA VAL A 58 18.27 11.25 -2.85
C VAL A 58 17.74 9.82 -2.76
N GLY A 59 18.50 8.85 -3.27
CA GLY A 59 18.08 7.46 -3.36
C GLY A 59 17.99 6.76 -2.00
N VAL A 60 18.94 7.01 -1.09
CA VAL A 60 18.93 6.42 0.25
C VAL A 60 17.67 6.82 1.05
N PRO A 61 17.33 8.12 1.23
CA PRO A 61 16.13 8.49 1.97
C PRO A 61 14.85 7.99 1.31
N TYR A 62 14.78 7.96 -0.03
CA TYR A 62 13.65 7.36 -0.75
C TYR A 62 13.47 5.87 -0.41
N THR A 63 14.54 5.08 -0.50
CA THR A 63 14.50 3.65 -0.22
C THR A 63 14.16 3.37 1.25
N LEU A 64 14.71 4.14 2.19
CA LEU A 64 14.39 4.03 3.61
C LEU A 64 12.93 4.40 3.90
N ALA A 65 12.40 5.44 3.24
CA ALA A 65 10.99 5.80 3.35
C ALA A 65 10.08 4.68 2.83
N LEU A 66 10.42 4.07 1.68
CA LEU A 66 9.65 2.96 1.12
C LEU A 66 9.69 1.72 2.03
N LEU A 67 10.86 1.40 2.60
CA LEU A 67 10.99 0.33 3.60
C LEU A 67 10.16 0.60 4.86
N SER A 68 10.23 1.84 5.38
CA SER A 68 9.46 2.26 6.55
C SER A 68 7.95 2.14 6.30
N ALA A 69 7.46 2.60 5.14
CA ALA A 69 6.08 2.42 4.72
C ALA A 69 5.71 0.93 4.63
N ASN A 70 6.55 0.10 4.02
CA ASN A 70 6.30 -1.33 3.90
C ASN A 70 6.19 -2.02 5.27
N THR A 71 7.08 -1.68 6.21
CA THR A 71 7.01 -2.18 7.59
C THR A 71 5.70 -1.77 8.27
N ALA A 72 5.27 -0.52 8.11
CA ALA A 72 3.99 -0.05 8.64
C ALA A 72 2.81 -0.88 8.08
N VAL A 73 2.80 -1.16 6.77
CA VAL A 73 1.72 -1.95 6.17
C VAL A 73 1.75 -3.41 6.60
N VAL A 74 2.92 -4.01 6.79
CA VAL A 74 3.04 -5.38 7.34
C VAL A 74 2.41 -5.44 8.74
N LEU A 75 2.72 -4.49 9.62
CA LEU A 75 2.14 -4.42 10.96
C LEU A 75 0.62 -4.22 10.91
N LEU A 76 0.14 -3.31 10.05
CA LEU A 76 -1.29 -3.13 9.81
C LEU A 76 -1.95 -4.40 9.27
N GLY A 77 -1.29 -5.15 8.39
CA GLY A 77 -1.77 -6.42 7.85
C GLY A 77 -1.97 -7.46 8.94
N VAL A 78 -1.01 -7.60 9.86
CA VAL A 78 -1.13 -8.48 11.04
C VAL A 78 -2.33 -8.05 11.90
N ALA A 79 -2.49 -6.74 12.14
CA ALA A 79 -3.65 -6.23 12.85
C ALA A 79 -4.97 -6.56 12.11
N MET A 80 -5.02 -6.43 10.78
CA MET A 80 -6.20 -6.73 9.98
C MET A 80 -6.59 -8.22 10.01
N VAL A 81 -5.61 -9.11 10.04
CA VAL A 81 -5.83 -10.56 10.23
C VAL A 81 -6.42 -10.81 11.62
N ARG A 82 -5.81 -10.26 12.69
CA ARG A 82 -6.29 -10.42 14.08
C ARG A 82 -7.71 -9.89 14.28
N GLN A 83 -8.01 -8.73 13.69
CA GLN A 83 -9.31 -8.08 13.78
C GLN A 83 -10.38 -8.78 12.93
N GLY A 84 -9.96 -9.64 11.98
CA GLY A 84 -10.82 -10.52 11.21
C GLY A 84 -11.36 -9.90 9.92
N LEU A 85 -10.74 -8.82 9.42
CA LEU A 85 -11.02 -8.29 8.08
C LEU A 85 -10.44 -9.24 7.01
N LEU A 86 -9.17 -9.62 7.17
CA LEU A 86 -8.47 -10.54 6.27
C LEU A 86 -8.65 -11.99 6.74
N ARG A 87 -9.82 -12.56 6.44
CA ARG A 87 -10.15 -13.95 6.76
C ARG A 87 -9.98 -14.82 5.51
N GLY A 88 -8.95 -15.66 5.50
CA GLY A 88 -8.71 -16.68 4.49
C GLY A 88 -7.35 -16.54 3.82
N TRP A 89 -6.82 -17.66 3.32
CA TRP A 89 -5.49 -17.71 2.73
C TRP A 89 -5.34 -16.72 1.57
N LEU A 90 -6.33 -16.62 0.68
CA LEU A 90 -6.25 -15.77 -0.51
C LEU A 90 -6.09 -14.28 -0.19
N THR A 91 -6.85 -13.74 0.78
CA THR A 91 -6.72 -12.32 1.17
C THR A 91 -5.38 -12.03 1.83
N THR A 92 -4.87 -12.97 2.62
CA THR A 92 -3.57 -12.83 3.29
C THR A 92 -2.43 -12.95 2.26
N THR A 93 -2.53 -13.90 1.32
CA THR A 93 -1.56 -14.06 0.23
C THR A 93 -1.48 -12.82 -0.63
N LEU A 94 -2.62 -12.21 -1.01
CA LEU A 94 -2.59 -10.99 -1.83
C LEU A 94 -1.92 -9.81 -1.11
N LEU A 95 -2.20 -9.61 0.17
CA LEU A 95 -1.50 -8.58 0.94
C LEU A 95 0.00 -8.89 1.06
N ALA A 96 0.35 -10.16 1.30
CA ALA A 96 1.75 -10.58 1.38
C ALA A 96 2.48 -10.36 0.05
N VAL A 97 1.86 -10.70 -1.08
CA VAL A 97 2.41 -10.44 -2.43
C VAL A 97 2.61 -8.95 -2.63
N TRP A 98 1.67 -8.10 -2.21
CA TRP A 98 1.83 -6.65 -2.27
C TRP A 98 3.04 -6.18 -1.45
N CYS A 99 3.14 -6.55 -0.18
CA CYS A 99 4.27 -6.16 0.68
C CYS A 99 5.63 -6.70 0.18
N LEU A 100 5.65 -7.94 -0.32
CA LEU A 100 6.86 -8.55 -0.91
C LEU A 100 7.25 -7.84 -2.20
N SER A 101 6.28 -7.39 -2.99
CA SER A 101 6.56 -6.64 -4.21
C SER A 101 7.15 -5.26 -3.91
N LEU A 102 6.66 -4.54 -2.89
CA LEU A 102 7.28 -3.30 -2.40
C LEU A 102 8.72 -3.52 -1.92
N LEU A 103 8.96 -4.59 -1.14
CA LEU A 103 10.32 -4.97 -0.76
C LEU A 103 11.18 -5.25 -2.00
N GLY A 104 10.66 -5.99 -2.97
CA GLY A 104 11.34 -6.24 -4.24
C GLY A 104 11.70 -4.94 -4.97
N LEU A 105 10.83 -3.93 -4.98
CA LEU A 105 11.11 -2.62 -5.59
C LEU A 105 12.24 -1.84 -4.88
N THR A 106 12.49 -2.11 -3.59
CA THR A 106 13.63 -1.54 -2.85
C THR A 106 14.95 -2.26 -3.13
N VAL A 107 14.88 -3.55 -3.48
CA VAL A 107 16.06 -4.41 -3.70
C VAL A 107 16.49 -4.40 -5.17
N PHE A 108 15.53 -4.56 -6.08
CA PHE A 108 15.76 -4.59 -7.51
C PHE A 108 15.57 -3.18 -8.07
N LEU A 109 16.67 -2.48 -8.33
CA LEU A 109 16.59 -1.21 -9.05
C LEU A 109 16.21 -1.48 -10.51
N LYS A 110 15.43 -0.58 -11.09
CA LYS A 110 15.11 -0.63 -12.51
C LYS A 110 16.35 -0.31 -13.34
N ASP A 111 16.34 -0.82 -14.57
CA ASP A 111 17.33 -0.45 -15.57
C ASP A 111 17.26 1.07 -15.90
N PRO A 112 18.41 1.75 -16.05
CA PRO A 112 18.43 3.11 -16.57
C PRO A 112 17.74 3.23 -17.93
N VAL A 113 17.15 4.39 -18.18
CA VAL A 113 16.54 4.73 -19.47
C VAL A 113 17.60 4.57 -20.57
N GLY A 114 17.29 3.79 -21.61
CA GLY A 114 18.17 3.51 -22.74
C GLY A 114 19.24 2.43 -22.53
N SER A 115 19.34 1.79 -21.35
CA SER A 115 20.30 0.70 -21.16
C SER A 115 19.83 -0.62 -21.77
N ALA A 116 20.77 -1.54 -22.00
CA ALA A 116 20.44 -2.93 -22.25
C ALA A 116 19.66 -3.49 -21.04
N GLY A 117 18.61 -4.26 -21.30
CA GLY A 117 17.80 -4.84 -20.24
C GLY A 117 18.58 -5.86 -19.40
N THR A 118 18.43 -5.80 -18.09
CA THR A 118 19.06 -6.74 -17.16
C THR A 118 18.03 -7.63 -16.47
N TRP A 119 18.51 -8.68 -15.80
CA TRP A 119 17.64 -9.50 -14.97
C TRP A 119 17.12 -8.72 -13.75
N TYR A 120 17.89 -7.77 -13.21
CA TYR A 120 17.47 -6.88 -12.12
C TYR A 120 16.30 -5.99 -12.55
N GLY A 121 16.42 -5.32 -13.71
CA GLY A 121 15.33 -4.52 -14.24
C GLY A 121 14.10 -5.34 -14.61
N THR A 122 14.29 -6.59 -15.03
CA THR A 122 13.17 -7.53 -15.24
C THR A 122 12.48 -7.89 -13.92
N ALA A 123 13.23 -8.17 -12.87
CA ALA A 123 12.68 -8.41 -11.53
C ALA A 123 11.91 -7.18 -11.02
N HIS A 124 12.46 -5.97 -11.19
CA HIS A 124 11.77 -4.73 -10.85
C HIS A 124 10.42 -4.63 -11.56
N LYS A 125 10.36 -4.88 -12.87
CA LYS A 125 9.10 -4.85 -13.64
C LYS A 125 8.08 -5.85 -13.11
N LEU A 126 8.51 -7.07 -12.79
CA LEU A 126 7.62 -8.09 -12.22
C LEU A 126 7.09 -7.66 -10.85
N CYS A 127 7.94 -7.08 -10.00
CA CYS A 127 7.53 -6.51 -8.72
C CYS A 127 6.52 -5.37 -8.93
N THR A 128 6.72 -4.46 -9.89
CA THR A 128 5.78 -3.38 -10.21
C THR A 128 4.41 -3.94 -10.60
N VAL A 129 4.37 -4.93 -11.49
CA VAL A 129 3.12 -5.57 -11.91
C VAL A 129 2.43 -6.27 -10.74
N ALA A 130 3.17 -7.04 -9.95
CA ALA A 130 2.64 -7.71 -8.76
C ALA A 130 2.06 -6.70 -7.76
N ASN A 131 2.74 -5.57 -7.54
CA ASN A 131 2.29 -4.49 -6.67
C ASN A 131 0.94 -3.93 -7.15
N PHE A 132 0.86 -3.55 -8.42
CA PHE A 132 -0.34 -2.90 -8.95
C PHE A 132 -1.55 -3.81 -9.09
N VAL A 133 -1.37 -5.12 -9.10
CA VAL A 133 -2.49 -6.07 -9.23
C VAL A 133 -2.96 -6.59 -7.87
N SER A 134 -2.03 -6.87 -6.95
CA SER A 134 -2.34 -7.62 -5.72
C SER A 134 -3.25 -6.85 -4.75
N LEU A 135 -3.02 -5.57 -4.50
CA LEU A 135 -3.86 -4.77 -3.60
C LEU A 135 -5.25 -4.46 -4.17
N PRO A 136 -5.40 -4.07 -5.45
CA PRO A 136 -6.72 -3.96 -6.08
C PRO A 136 -7.48 -5.29 -6.10
N ALA A 137 -6.80 -6.41 -6.37
CA ALA A 137 -7.41 -7.74 -6.31
C ALA A 137 -7.90 -8.07 -4.90
N LEU A 138 -7.12 -7.77 -3.86
CA LEU A 138 -7.54 -7.91 -2.47
C LEU A 138 -8.82 -7.11 -2.19
N CYS A 139 -8.85 -5.85 -2.61
CA CYS A 139 -10.00 -4.97 -2.39
C CYS A 139 -11.24 -5.42 -3.18
N ALA A 140 -11.08 -5.94 -4.39
CA ALA A 140 -12.16 -6.52 -5.18
C ALA A 140 -12.75 -7.77 -4.49
N LEU A 141 -11.92 -8.63 -3.89
CA LEU A 141 -12.38 -9.77 -3.10
C LEU A 141 -13.14 -9.34 -1.86
N LEU A 142 -12.64 -8.35 -1.12
CA LEU A 142 -13.32 -7.79 0.06
C LEU A 142 -14.66 -7.14 -0.32
N TRP A 143 -14.69 -6.38 -1.42
CA TRP A 143 -15.93 -5.84 -1.97
C TRP A 143 -16.93 -6.96 -2.28
N ARG A 144 -16.52 -7.98 -3.06
CA ARG A 144 -17.39 -9.11 -3.42
C ARG A 144 -17.95 -9.82 -2.19
N ARG A 145 -17.13 -10.02 -1.17
CA ARG A 145 -17.51 -10.69 0.08
C ARG A 145 -18.49 -9.89 0.94
N PHE A 146 -18.28 -8.57 1.06
CA PHE A 146 -19.01 -7.73 2.01
C PHE A 146 -20.08 -6.84 1.39
N ARG A 147 -20.25 -6.83 0.05
CA ARG A 147 -21.27 -5.99 -0.64
C ARG A 147 -22.71 -6.26 -0.20
N THR A 148 -23.03 -7.47 0.27
CA THR A 148 -24.36 -7.84 0.76
C THR A 148 -24.54 -7.67 2.26
N VAL A 149 -23.46 -7.51 3.03
CA VAL A 149 -23.51 -7.42 4.50
C VAL A 149 -23.87 -5.99 4.91
N SER A 150 -25.09 -5.79 5.43
CA SER A 150 -25.68 -4.46 5.68
C SER A 150 -24.78 -3.51 6.47
N GLY A 151 -24.17 -3.98 7.58
CA GLY A 151 -23.29 -3.16 8.41
C GLY A 151 -21.93 -2.80 7.78
N TRP A 152 -21.51 -3.48 6.71
CA TRP A 152 -20.19 -3.28 6.10
C TRP A 152 -20.24 -2.88 4.62
N ARG A 153 -21.42 -2.79 4.03
CA ARG A 153 -21.63 -2.46 2.60
C ARG A 153 -20.96 -1.15 2.20
N GLY A 154 -21.01 -0.12 3.06
CA GLY A 154 -20.39 1.18 2.80
C GLY A 154 -18.86 1.07 2.65
N ASN A 155 -18.20 0.37 3.57
CA ASN A 155 -16.75 0.16 3.50
C ASN A 155 -16.36 -0.73 2.31
N ALA A 156 -17.13 -1.80 2.07
CA ALA A 156 -16.96 -2.66 0.89
C ALA A 156 -17.02 -1.87 -0.42
N ARG A 157 -18.01 -0.95 -0.55
CA ARG A 157 -18.13 -0.08 -1.72
C ARG A 157 -16.93 0.86 -1.87
N ARG A 158 -16.47 1.48 -0.79
CA ARG A 158 -15.31 2.40 -0.82
C ARG A 158 -14.07 1.69 -1.35
N VAL A 159 -13.71 0.52 -0.81
CA VAL A 159 -12.53 -0.22 -1.28
C VAL A 159 -12.73 -0.76 -2.70
N GLY A 160 -13.96 -1.11 -3.09
CA GLY A 160 -14.27 -1.51 -4.46
C GLY A 160 -14.08 -0.38 -5.48
N VAL A 161 -14.47 0.85 -5.13
CA VAL A 161 -14.23 2.04 -5.97
C VAL A 161 -12.73 2.33 -6.06
N LEU A 162 -12.00 2.30 -4.94
CA LEU A 162 -10.55 2.50 -4.93
C LEU A 162 -9.84 1.46 -5.79
N ALA A 163 -10.23 0.19 -5.70
CA ALA A 163 -9.70 -0.88 -6.57
C ALA A 163 -9.95 -0.59 -8.05
N ALA A 164 -11.15 -0.16 -8.41
CA ALA A 164 -11.49 0.16 -9.80
C ALA A 164 -10.67 1.35 -10.32
N LEU A 165 -10.58 2.44 -9.55
CA LEU A 165 -9.76 3.60 -9.89
C LEU A 165 -8.29 3.23 -10.04
N SER A 166 -7.76 2.42 -9.12
CA SER A 166 -6.39 1.93 -9.17
C SER A 166 -6.15 1.13 -10.45
N MET A 167 -7.09 0.26 -10.86
CA MET A 167 -6.96 -0.50 -12.11
C MET A 167 -7.07 0.37 -13.37
N VAL A 168 -7.88 1.44 -13.34
CA VAL A 168 -7.95 2.42 -14.43
C VAL A 168 -6.60 3.11 -14.66
N CYS A 169 -5.82 3.35 -13.60
CA CYS A 169 -4.47 3.89 -13.71
C CYS A 169 -3.42 2.81 -14.02
N ALA A 170 -3.49 1.67 -13.33
CA ALA A 170 -2.47 0.61 -13.39
C ALA A 170 -2.42 -0.12 -14.73
N VAL A 171 -3.56 -0.36 -15.38
CA VAL A 171 -3.61 -1.07 -16.67
C VAL A 171 -2.88 -0.30 -17.78
N PRO A 172 -3.20 0.98 -18.08
CA PRO A 172 -2.47 1.74 -19.08
C PRO A 172 -1.01 1.95 -18.67
N PHE A 173 -0.72 2.13 -17.38
CA PHE A 173 0.66 2.18 -16.89
C PHE A 173 1.43 0.91 -17.25
N ALA A 174 0.93 -0.27 -16.83
CA ALA A 174 1.60 -1.54 -17.04
C ALA A 174 1.75 -1.83 -18.54
N ALA A 175 0.73 -1.55 -19.35
CA ALA A 175 0.80 -1.72 -20.80
C ALA A 175 1.91 -0.87 -21.42
N ALA A 176 2.01 0.40 -21.05
CA ALA A 176 3.06 1.29 -21.55
C ALA A 176 4.45 0.90 -20.99
N PHE A 177 4.54 0.59 -19.70
CA PHE A 177 5.78 0.25 -19.02
C PHE A 177 6.39 -1.06 -19.53
N LEU A 178 5.57 -2.08 -19.80
CA LEU A 178 6.02 -3.34 -20.38
C LEU A 178 6.40 -3.20 -21.85
N ARG A 179 5.67 -2.38 -22.62
CA ARG A 179 5.91 -2.19 -24.06
C ARG A 179 7.15 -1.33 -24.35
N TYR A 180 7.33 -0.24 -23.61
CA TYR A 180 8.32 0.79 -23.94
C TYR A 180 9.51 0.80 -22.98
N GLY A 181 9.42 0.12 -21.83
CA GLY A 181 10.56 -0.13 -20.94
C GLY A 181 11.38 1.14 -20.62
N GLY A 182 12.67 1.11 -20.95
CA GLY A 182 13.60 2.23 -20.71
C GLY A 182 13.57 3.34 -21.77
N GLN A 183 12.63 3.37 -22.72
CA GLN A 183 12.52 4.43 -23.74
C GLN A 183 11.39 5.43 -23.43
N LEU A 184 10.85 5.38 -22.21
CA LEU A 184 9.63 6.09 -21.81
C LEU A 184 9.71 7.62 -21.86
N ARG A 185 10.89 8.21 -21.67
CA ARG A 185 11.07 9.66 -21.82
C ARG A 185 10.87 10.14 -23.26
N ALA A 186 11.20 9.32 -24.26
CA ALA A 186 11.09 9.70 -25.66
C ALA A 186 9.64 9.73 -26.16
N THR A 187 8.69 9.12 -25.44
CA THR A 187 7.29 9.02 -25.86
C THR A 187 6.41 10.18 -25.36
N GLY A 188 6.95 11.12 -24.57
CA GLY A 188 6.17 12.24 -24.01
C GLY A 188 5.03 11.80 -23.09
N THR A 189 5.11 10.58 -22.54
CA THR A 189 4.03 9.99 -21.75
C THR A 189 4.01 10.52 -20.31
N VAL A 190 2.81 10.77 -19.79
CA VAL A 190 2.58 11.26 -18.41
C VAL A 190 2.62 10.13 -17.35
N LEU A 191 3.48 9.13 -17.56
CA LEU A 191 3.52 7.94 -16.70
C LEU A 191 3.97 8.23 -15.28
N GLY A 192 4.81 9.24 -15.08
CA GLY A 192 5.20 9.72 -13.76
C GLY A 192 4.00 10.18 -12.94
N LEU A 193 3.06 10.88 -13.58
CA LEU A 193 1.81 11.30 -12.94
C LEU A 193 0.90 10.09 -12.64
N ILE A 194 0.78 9.16 -13.59
CA ILE A 194 -0.05 7.97 -13.43
C ILE A 194 0.46 7.11 -12.27
N GLU A 195 1.77 6.89 -12.15
CA GLU A 195 2.38 6.14 -11.04
C GLU A 195 2.07 6.80 -9.68
N ARG A 196 2.20 8.13 -9.60
CA ARG A 196 1.85 8.88 -8.39
C ARG A 196 0.38 8.76 -8.04
N CYS A 197 -0.52 8.81 -9.02
CA CYS A 197 -1.95 8.56 -8.80
C CYS A 197 -2.19 7.15 -8.22
N ILE A 198 -1.50 6.13 -8.73
CA ILE A 198 -1.58 4.76 -8.19
C ILE A 198 -1.12 4.74 -6.73
N VAL A 199 0.03 5.36 -6.41
CA VAL A 199 0.55 5.41 -5.03
C VAL A 199 -0.42 6.13 -4.09
N VAL A 200 -1.02 7.25 -4.51
CA VAL A 200 -2.05 7.94 -3.71
C VAL A 200 -3.27 7.05 -3.47
N LEU A 201 -3.70 6.30 -4.48
CA LEU A 201 -4.82 5.35 -4.36
C LEU A 201 -4.47 4.17 -3.45
N ASP A 202 -3.24 3.67 -3.48
CA ASP A 202 -2.73 2.63 -2.58
C ASP A 202 -2.75 3.13 -1.12
N ILE A 203 -2.24 4.33 -0.86
CA ILE A 203 -2.27 4.96 0.47
C ILE A 203 -3.71 5.11 0.97
N ALA A 204 -4.60 5.67 0.15
CA ALA A 204 -6.01 5.81 0.48
C ALA A 204 -6.67 4.45 0.77
N THR A 205 -6.29 3.42 0.03
CA THR A 205 -6.76 2.04 0.21
C THR A 205 -6.31 1.47 1.55
N ILE A 206 -5.02 1.54 1.87
CA ILE A 206 -4.48 1.06 3.15
C ILE A 206 -5.12 1.77 4.33
N VAL A 207 -5.27 3.10 4.27
CA VAL A 207 -5.95 3.89 5.32
C VAL A 207 -7.40 3.45 5.48
N THR A 208 -8.12 3.25 4.38
CA THR A 208 -9.52 2.80 4.39
C THR A 208 -9.65 1.40 4.98
N LEU A 209 -8.77 0.46 4.60
CA LEU A 209 -8.74 -0.90 5.15
C LEU A 209 -8.42 -0.89 6.64
N ALA A 210 -7.47 -0.07 7.09
CA ALA A 210 -7.10 0.03 8.49
C ALA A 210 -8.26 0.59 9.34
N ALA A 211 -8.93 1.64 8.85
CA ALA A 211 -10.11 2.19 9.50
C ALA A 211 -11.27 1.18 9.57
N TRP A 212 -11.53 0.47 8.47
CA TRP A 212 -12.56 -0.57 8.42
C TRP A 212 -12.24 -1.71 9.40
N SER A 213 -11.00 -2.17 9.42
CA SER A 213 -10.57 -3.25 10.31
C SER A 213 -10.75 -2.89 11.80
N ARG A 214 -10.39 -1.66 12.19
CA ARG A 214 -10.63 -1.16 13.56
C ARG A 214 -12.11 -1.09 13.90
N ALA A 215 -12.96 -0.65 12.97
CA ALA A 215 -14.40 -0.64 13.16
C ALA A 215 -14.95 -2.06 13.36
N MET A 216 -14.44 -3.05 12.62
CA MET A 216 -14.82 -4.46 12.80
C MET A 216 -14.45 -4.98 14.19
N ALA A 217 -13.25 -4.65 14.69
CA ALA A 217 -12.82 -5.03 16.04
C ALA A 217 -13.75 -4.43 17.11
N ALA A 218 -14.04 -3.12 17.02
CA ALA A 218 -14.94 -2.45 17.96
C ALA A 218 -16.35 -3.06 17.98
N ALA A 219 -16.90 -3.41 16.81
CA ALA A 219 -18.21 -4.07 16.71
C ALA A 219 -18.22 -5.50 17.27
N ARG A 220 -17.08 -6.21 17.29
CA ARG A 220 -16.96 -7.54 17.90
C ARG A 220 -16.92 -7.45 19.41
N ASP A 221 -16.15 -6.52 19.95
CA ASP A 221 -16.01 -6.35 21.41
C ASP A 221 -17.34 -5.94 22.03
N LYS A 222 -18.08 -5.02 21.40
CA LYS A 222 -19.43 -4.64 21.85
C LYS A 222 -20.38 -5.85 21.96
N ARG A 223 -20.42 -6.70 20.92
CA ARG A 223 -21.26 -7.91 20.93
C ARG A 223 -20.87 -8.89 22.02
N ARG A 224 -19.57 -9.03 22.31
CA ARG A 224 -19.10 -9.91 23.38
C ARG A 224 -19.59 -9.43 24.75
N PHE A 225 -19.48 -8.13 25.02
CA PHE A 225 -19.98 -7.52 26.24
C PHE A 225 -21.50 -7.72 26.41
N ASP A 226 -22.28 -7.48 25.35
CA ASP A 226 -23.74 -7.65 25.38
C ASP A 226 -24.15 -9.11 25.70
N HIS A 227 -23.33 -10.11 25.37
CA HIS A 227 -23.57 -11.52 25.68
C HIS A 227 -23.12 -11.95 27.09
N GLU A 228 -22.18 -11.26 27.71
CA GLU A 228 -21.66 -11.59 29.06
C GLU A 228 -22.51 -10.96 30.18
N VAL A 229 -23.39 -10.00 29.86
CA VAL A 229 -24.23 -9.26 30.83
C VAL A 229 -25.66 -9.84 30.96
N ILE A 230 -26.01 -10.83 30.13
CA ILE A 230 -27.30 -11.55 30.17
C ILE A 230 -27.11 -12.90 30.87
#